data_AF-A0A8T5MUC8-F1
#
_entry.id   AF-A0A8T5MUC8-F1
#
_cell.length_a   1.000
_cell.length_b   1.000
_cell.length_c   1.000
_cell.angle_alpha   90.00
_cell.angle_beta   90.00
_cell.angle_gamma   90.00
#
_symmetry.space_group_name_H-M   'P 1'
#
loop_
_entity.id
_entity.type
_entity.pdbx_description
1 polymer ?
#
loop_
_entity_poly.entity_id
_entity_poly.type
_entity_poly.pdbx_seq_one_letter_code
_entity_poly.pdbx_strand_id
1 'polypeptide(L)'
;MAEMIGADEAMKIAEDFIRKNVFKNSKQIEIDGLELGRREEKLDVFFVYGRAIMEEGFFKRKTELFSVMIDGMDKKILSFTLQRTRLGYVQEPE
;
A
#
# COMPACT_ATOMS: atom_id res chain seq x y z
N MET A 1 0.47 7.73 28.35
CA MET A 1 0.52 8.58 27.14
C MET A 1 0.99 7.66 26.03
N ALA A 2 0.08 7.15 25.21
CA ALA A 2 0.51 6.36 24.05
C ALA A 2 1.06 7.35 23.03
N GLU A 3 2.30 7.15 22.58
CA GLU A 3 2.87 7.96 21.51
C GLU A 3 2.20 7.55 20.19
N MET A 4 1.53 8.52 19.57
CA MET A 4 0.98 8.39 18.23
C MET A 4 2.12 8.18 17.23
N ILE A 5 1.94 7.25 16.28
CA ILE A 5 2.93 7.06 15.21
C ILE A 5 2.97 8.26 14.26
N GLY A 6 4.16 8.56 13.76
CA GLY A 6 4.34 9.55 12.69
C GLY A 6 4.00 8.99 11.31
N ALA A 7 3.90 9.88 10.32
CA ALA A 7 3.67 9.52 8.92
C ALA A 7 4.72 8.53 8.38
N ASP A 8 6.00 8.73 8.71
CA ASP A 8 7.09 7.84 8.28
C ASP A 8 6.95 6.42 8.82
N GLU A 9 6.49 6.30 10.07
CA GLU A 9 6.27 5.00 10.68
C GLU A 9 5.04 4.31 10.07
N ALA A 10 3.97 5.05 9.79
CA ALA A 10 2.81 4.52 9.07
C ALA A 10 3.17 4.03 7.65
N MET A 11 3.98 4.80 6.91
CA MET A 11 4.47 4.39 5.59
C MET A 11 5.31 3.11 5.68
N LYS A 12 6.20 3.02 6.66
CA LYS A 12 7.03 1.83 6.89
C LYS A 12 6.17 0.60 7.24
N ILE A 13 5.15 0.76 8.09
CA ILE A 13 4.22 -0.32 8.42
C ILE A 13 3.46 -0.80 7.18
N ALA A 14 2.99 0.13 6.33
CA ALA A 14 2.33 -0.22 5.08
C ALA A 14 3.27 -1.00 4.16
N GLU A 15 4.49 -0.49 3.92
CA GLU A 15 5.47 -1.14 3.07
C GLU A 15 5.81 -2.56 3.56
N ASP A 16 6.09 -2.70 4.86
CA ASP A 16 6.38 -3.98 5.49
C ASP A 16 5.22 -4.98 5.33
N PHE A 17 3.99 -4.53 5.57
CA PHE A 17 2.79 -5.34 5.41
C PHE A 17 2.66 -5.85 3.97
N ILE A 18 2.82 -4.95 2.99
CA ILE A 18 2.70 -5.27 1.57
C ILE A 18 3.79 -6.23 1.11
N ARG A 19 5.07 -6.00 1.48
CA ARG A 19 6.18 -6.92 1.15
C ARG A 19 6.00 -8.29 1.77
N LYS A 20 5.62 -8.36 3.04
CA LYS A 20 5.55 -9.62 3.80
C LYS A 20 4.33 -10.46 3.42
N ASN A 21 3.20 -9.84 3.12
CA ASN A 21 1.92 -10.55 3.02
C ASN A 21 1.32 -10.59 1.61
N VAL A 22 1.50 -9.53 0.81
CA VAL A 22 0.76 -9.39 -0.46
C VAL A 22 1.68 -9.65 -1.66
N PHE A 23 2.82 -8.96 -1.72
CA PHE A 23 3.75 -9.02 -2.86
C PHE A 23 5.14 -9.46 -2.43
N LYS A 24 5.25 -10.73 -2.02
CA LYS A 24 6.53 -11.34 -1.61
C LYS A 24 7.61 -11.28 -2.68
N ASN A 25 7.21 -11.21 -3.96
CA ASN A 25 8.09 -11.09 -5.13
C ASN A 25 8.05 -9.68 -5.77
N SER A 26 7.52 -8.67 -5.07
CA SER A 26 7.61 -7.29 -5.58
C SER A 26 9.07 -6.87 -5.68
N LYS A 27 9.45 -6.33 -6.85
CA LYS A 27 10.75 -5.67 -6.98
C LYS A 27 10.73 -4.30 -6.32
N GLN A 28 9.60 -3.62 -6.39
CA GLN A 28 9.49 -2.24 -5.95
C GLN A 28 8.08 -1.96 -5.40
N ILE A 29 8.03 -1.17 -4.34
CA ILE A 29 6.81 -0.58 -3.78
C ILE A 29 7.05 0.93 -3.78
N GLU A 30 6.11 1.68 -4.33
CA GLU A 30 6.11 3.13 -4.37
C GLU A 30 4.93 3.62 -3.54
N ILE A 31 5.18 4.45 -2.52
CA ILE A 31 4.13 5.11 -1.75
C ILE A 31 3.83 6.45 -2.42
N ASP A 32 2.61 6.60 -2.91
CA ASP A 32 2.18 7.76 -3.69
C ASP A 32 1.55 8.84 -2.81
N GLY A 33 0.99 8.46 -1.66
CA GLY A 33 0.31 9.40 -0.77
C GLY A 33 0.02 8.82 0.61
N LEU A 34 -0.13 9.73 1.56
CA LEU A 34 -0.55 9.45 2.92
C LEU A 34 -1.58 10.51 3.34
N GLU A 35 -2.72 10.04 3.84
CA GLU A 35 -3.77 10.89 4.38
C GLU A 35 -3.99 10.56 5.87
N LEU A 36 -4.15 11.58 6.69
CA LEU A 36 -4.51 11.43 8.09
C LEU A 36 -6.01 11.68 8.24
N GLY A 37 -6.75 10.63 8.57
CA GLY A 37 -8.17 10.73 8.91
C GLY A 37 -8.39 10.70 10.42
N ARG A 38 -9.44 11.40 10.87
CA ARG A 38 -9.94 11.30 12.25
C ARG A 38 -11.26 10.55 12.24
N ARG A 39 -11.33 9.43 12.97
CA ARG A 39 -12.60 8.75 13.25
C ARG A 39 -12.99 9.03 14.69
N GLU A 40 -14.12 9.74 14.86
CA GLU A 40 -14.80 10.06 16.14
C GLU A 40 -13.85 10.21 17.34
N GLU A 41 -13.30 11.41 17.52
CA GLU A 41 -12.56 11.92 18.70
C GLU A 41 -11.36 11.12 19.25
N LYS A 42 -11.07 9.92 18.75
CA LYS A 42 -10.07 9.03 19.38
C LYS A 42 -9.18 8.25 18.43
N LEU A 43 -9.52 8.10 17.15
CA LEU A 43 -8.69 7.32 16.22
C LEU A 43 -8.02 8.23 15.19
N ASP A 44 -6.73 8.47 15.38
CA ASP A 44 -5.85 8.97 14.32
C ASP A 44 -5.55 7.79 13.39
N VAL A 45 -6.10 7.82 12.18
CA VAL A 45 -5.97 6.76 11.19
C VAL A 45 -5.13 7.26 10.03
N PHE A 46 -4.09 6.52 9.69
CA PHE A 46 -3.29 6.77 8.50
C PHE A 46 -3.82 5.94 7.35
N PHE A 47 -4.11 6.60 6.24
CA PHE A 47 -4.44 5.98 4.96
C PHE A 47 -3.22 6.11 4.06
N VAL A 48 -2.60 4.98 3.73
CA VAL A 48 -1.41 4.95 2.87
C VAL A 48 -1.80 4.37 1.52
N TYR A 49 -1.51 5.10 0.46
CA TYR A 49 -1.80 4.70 -0.92
C TYR A 49 -0.49 4.53 -1.68
N GLY A 50 -0.44 3.52 -2.53
CA GLY A 50 0.76 3.26 -3.31
C GLY A 50 0.56 2.28 -4.45
N ARG A 51 1.67 1.97 -5.11
CA ARG A 51 1.78 1.03 -6.22
C ARG A 51 2.81 -0.03 -5.89
N ALA A 52 2.44 -1.28 -6.10
CA ALA A 52 3.38 -2.39 -6.09
C ALA A 52 3.68 -2.80 -7.53
N ILE A 53 4.97 -2.91 -7.82
CA ILE A 53 5.47 -3.27 -9.12
C ILE A 53 6.01 -4.69 -9.04
N MET A 54 5.36 -5.57 -9.78
CA MET A 54 5.70 -6.97 -9.91
C MET A 54 6.25 -7.27 -11.31
N GLU A 55 7.12 -8.26 -11.36
CA GLU A 55 7.63 -8.82 -12.60
C GLU A 55 7.07 -10.24 -12.75
N GLU A 56 6.22 -10.44 -13.75
CA GLU A 56 5.65 -11.72 -14.13
C GLU A 56 6.38 -12.25 -15.38
N GLY A 57 7.45 -13.02 -15.17
CA GLY A 57 8.16 -13.71 -16.26
C GLY A 57 8.86 -12.77 -17.27
N PHE A 58 9.17 -13.31 -18.45
CA PHE A 58 10.19 -12.78 -19.37
C PHE A 58 9.97 -11.34 -19.88
N PHE A 59 8.74 -10.81 -19.90
CA PHE A 59 8.46 -9.46 -20.43
C PHE A 59 7.27 -8.71 -19.78
N LYS A 60 6.64 -9.21 -18.71
CA LYS A 60 5.43 -8.57 -18.17
C LYS A 60 5.68 -7.90 -16.82
N ARG A 61 5.74 -6.57 -16.83
CA ARG A 61 5.67 -5.74 -15.61
C ARG A 61 4.20 -5.48 -15.28
N LYS A 62 3.79 -5.84 -14.07
CA LYS A 62 2.44 -5.60 -13.56
C LYS A 62 2.51 -4.57 -12.44
N THR A 63 1.72 -3.50 -12.57
CA THR A 63 1.58 -2.49 -11.52
C THR A 63 0.21 -2.65 -10.88
N GLU A 64 0.17 -2.84 -9.57
CA GLU A 64 -1.07 -2.92 -8.81
C GLU A 64 -1.17 -1.80 -7.78
N LEU A 65 -2.30 -1.11 -7.77
CA LEU A 65 -2.60 -0.03 -6.83
C LEU A 65 -3.11 -0.63 -5.52
N PHE A 66 -2.66 -0.08 -4.40
CA PHE A 66 -3.13 -0.49 -3.09
C PHE A 66 -3.43 0.70 -2.17
N SER A 67 -4.27 0.43 -1.17
CA SER A 67 -4.49 1.30 -0.03
C SER A 67 -4.47 0.50 1.28
N VAL A 68 -3.81 1.03 2.29
CA VAL A 68 -3.70 0.43 3.63
C VAL A 68 -4.22 1.43 4.65
N MET A 69 -5.13 1.01 5.53
CA MET A 69 -5.56 1.78 6.69
C MET A 69 -4.82 1.30 7.94
N ILE A 70 -4.24 2.23 8.69
CA ILE A 70 -3.39 1.95 9.84
C ILE A 70 -3.91 2.72 11.06
N ASP A 71 -4.08 2.02 12.16
CA ASP A 71 -4.35 2.60 13.47
C ASP A 71 -3.09 3.32 13.99
N GLY A 72 -3.18 4.63 14.18
CA GLY A 72 -2.05 5.45 14.61
C GLY A 72 -1.64 5.25 16.07
N MET A 73 -2.48 4.64 16.91
CA MET A 73 -2.15 4.34 18.30
C MET A 73 -1.64 2.91 18.47
N ASP A 74 -2.35 1.93 17.91
CA ASP A 74 -2.02 0.51 18.06
C ASP A 74 -1.02 -0.01 17.02
N LYS A 75 -0.61 0.84 16.06
CA LYS A 75 0.30 0.49 14.95
C LYS A 75 -0.17 -0.73 14.13
N LYS A 76 -1.48 -0.99 14.10
CA LYS A 76 -2.08 -2.17 13.47
C LYS A 76 -2.73 -1.82 12.14
N ILE A 77 -2.68 -2.75 11.19
CA ILE A 77 -3.45 -2.65 9.95
C ILE A 77 -4.94 -2.84 10.28
N LEU A 78 -5.75 -1.84 9.97
CA LEU A 78 -7.21 -1.88 10.12
C LEU A 78 -7.87 -2.46 8.88
N SER A 79 -7.38 -2.10 7.69
CA SER A 79 -7.90 -2.62 6.43
C SER A 79 -6.85 -2.54 5.32
N PHE A 80 -7.05 -3.36 4.29
CA PHE A 80 -6.24 -3.36 3.08
C PHE A 80 -7.17 -3.52 1.87
N THR A 81 -6.93 -2.74 0.83
CA THR A 81 -7.64 -2.87 -0.45
C THR A 81 -6.63 -2.87 -1.58
N LEU A 82 -6.87 -3.76 -2.54
CA LEU A 82 -6.08 -3.89 -3.76
C LEU A 82 -6.94 -3.55 -4.98
N GLN A 83 -6.56 -2.51 -5.71
CA GLN A 83 -7.19 -2.13 -6.96
C GLN A 83 -6.39 -2.75 -8.11
N ARG A 84 -6.97 -3.78 -8.74
CA ARG A 84 -6.39 -4.40 -9.93
C ARG A 84 -6.53 -3.46 -11.12
N THR A 85 -5.43 -2.84 -11.53
CA THR A 85 -5.32 -2.21 -12.84
C THR A 85 -5.46 -3.31 -13.90
N ARG A 86 -6.51 -3.25 -14.74
CA ARG A 86 -6.64 -4.14 -15.90
C ARG A 86 -5.39 -3.97 -16.75
N LEU A 87 -4.64 -5.04 -17.00
CA LEU A 87 -3.58 -5.07 -18.00
C LEU A 87 -4.19 -4.60 -19.32
N GLY A 88 -3.76 -3.45 -19.81
CA GLY A 88 -4.06 -3.06 -21.19
C GLY A 88 -3.49 -4.13 -22.09
N TYR A 89 -4.32 -4.71 -22.95
CA TYR A 89 -3.84 -5.55 -24.03
C TYR A 89 -2.94 -4.67 -24.90
N VAL A 90 -1.63 -4.90 -24.87
CA VAL A 90 -0.77 -4.47 -25.96
C VAL A 90 -1.23 -5.31 -27.14
N GLN A 91 -2.01 -4.72 -28.05
CA GLN A 91 -2.13 -5.28 -29.39
C GLN A 91 -0.71 -5.29 -29.96
N GLU A 92 -0.18 -6.48 -30.25
CA GLU A 92 1.00 -6.59 -31.09
C GLU A 92 0.68 -5.89 -32.43
N PRO A 93 1.48 -4.93 -32.90
CA PRO A 93 1.34 -4.45 -34.27
C PRO A 93 1.66 -5.61 -35.21
N GLU A 94 0.74 -5.91 -36.13
CA GLU A 94 0.95 -6.80 -37.29
C GLU A 94 2.16 -6.35 -38.13
#